data_AF-A0A7R9QW74-F1
#
_entry.id   AF-A0A7R9QW74-F1
#
_cell.length_a   1.000
_cell.length_b   1.000
_cell.length_c   1.000
_cell.angle_alpha   90.00
_cell.angle_beta   90.00
_cell.angle_gamma   90.00
#
_symmetry.space_group_name_H-M   'P 1'
#
loop_
_entity.id
_entity.type
_entity.pdbx_description
1 polymer ?
#
loop_
_entity_poly.entity_id
_entity_poly.type
_entity_poly.pdbx_seq_one_letter_code
_entity_poly.pdbx_strand_id
1 'polypeptide(L)'
;EANKLAELFSATSFFKESAPIALVSRVDDRQFGPVFMNLFETQFTRVIQMCKSFATFNSINECDKLTLIKGGAFNVFTMRTVPYYDRTNHAWTITLNNESTVMFDLKLFKRFPTNVFVWLKKFLNQIDQEWETDIIVLDLLTAIVLFNPDRPNLEHKNFVKLQQNIYMYLLQRYLAVRYQSQTESTLKFVKLLNCLKVLNVLSDNLRLSMEYKDPDHVPPLMKDILDINEKRSGNTCDGCAGATVTSNNIVVF
;
A
#
# COMPACT_ATOMS: atom_id res chain seq x y z
N GLU A 1 23.71 8.49 1.42
CA GLU A 1 23.06 7.16 1.36
C GLU A 1 22.64 6.63 2.73
N ALA A 2 23.55 6.55 3.72
CA ALA A 2 23.22 6.09 5.08
C ALA A 2 22.03 6.84 5.71
N ASN A 3 21.97 8.17 5.53
CA ASN A 3 20.85 8.98 6.02
C ASN A 3 19.50 8.63 5.38
N LYS A 4 19.48 8.17 4.11
CA LYS A 4 18.25 7.82 3.40
C LYS A 4 17.70 6.45 3.80
N LEU A 5 18.59 5.48 4.08
CA LEU A 5 18.19 4.19 4.64
C LEU A 5 17.70 4.35 6.10
N ALA A 6 18.37 5.18 6.90
CA ALA A 6 17.93 5.48 8.25
C ALA A 6 16.55 6.17 8.27
N GLU A 7 16.34 7.16 7.41
CA GLU A 7 15.03 7.80 7.20
C GLU A 7 13.98 6.76 6.80
N LEU A 8 14.29 5.88 5.84
CA LEU A 8 13.38 4.83 5.39
C LEU A 8 12.99 3.88 6.54
N PHE A 9 13.94 3.37 7.31
CA PHE A 9 13.66 2.46 8.43
C PHE A 9 12.89 3.15 9.56
N SER A 10 13.13 4.43 9.78
CA SER A 10 12.33 5.23 10.71
C SER A 10 10.89 5.35 10.20
N ALA A 11 10.70 5.68 8.92
CA ALA A 11 9.40 5.81 8.30
C ALA A 11 8.62 4.49 8.24
N THR A 12 9.27 3.34 8.02
CA THR A 12 8.60 2.04 7.95
C THR A 12 8.33 1.42 9.32
N SER A 13 8.82 2.03 10.40
CA SER A 13 8.62 1.54 11.77
C SER A 13 7.15 1.49 12.22
N PHE A 14 6.28 2.32 11.63
CA PHE A 14 4.83 2.34 11.89
C PHE A 14 4.11 1.03 11.54
N PHE A 15 4.73 0.17 10.73
CA PHE A 15 4.18 -1.11 10.34
C PHE A 15 4.75 -2.29 11.12
N LYS A 16 5.57 -2.06 12.16
CA LYS A 16 6.01 -3.14 13.03
C LYS A 16 4.82 -3.62 13.84
N GLU A 17 4.32 -4.81 13.51
CA GLU A 17 3.28 -5.47 14.30
C GLU A 17 3.87 -6.13 15.55
N SER A 18 3.10 -6.09 16.64
CA SER A 18 3.42 -6.82 17.87
C SER A 18 3.42 -8.33 17.59
N ALA A 19 4.32 -9.07 18.26
CA ALA A 19 4.34 -10.52 18.20
C ALA A 19 2.95 -11.09 18.55
N PRO A 20 2.49 -12.17 17.89
CA PRO A 20 1.18 -12.76 18.17
C PRO A 20 1.11 -13.23 19.63
N ILE A 21 0.08 -12.77 20.35
CA ILE A 21 -0.06 -12.94 21.82
C ILE A 21 -0.81 -14.25 22.18
N ALA A 22 -1.40 -14.90 21.17
CA ALA A 22 -2.20 -16.15 21.18
C ALA A 22 -3.72 -16.01 21.41
N LEU A 23 -4.48 -16.07 20.31
CA LEU A 23 -5.65 -16.95 20.06
C LEU A 23 -5.85 -16.99 18.54
N VAL A 24 -5.92 -18.17 17.90
CA VAL A 24 -6.05 -18.34 16.44
C VAL A 24 -7.52 -18.57 16.09
N SER A 25 -8.26 -17.48 15.83
CA SER A 25 -9.59 -17.60 15.21
C SER A 25 -9.46 -17.40 13.69
N ARG A 26 -10.04 -18.31 12.91
CA ARG A 26 -10.11 -18.16 11.45
C ARG A 26 -11.25 -17.23 11.10
N VAL A 27 -10.96 -16.19 10.32
CA VAL A 27 -12.00 -15.29 9.81
C VAL A 27 -12.89 -16.08 8.85
N ASP A 28 -14.16 -16.20 9.21
CA ASP A 28 -15.17 -16.82 8.36
C ASP A 28 -15.75 -15.81 7.35
N ASP A 29 -16.66 -16.31 6.52
CA ASP A 29 -17.29 -15.55 5.44
C ASP A 29 -18.08 -14.33 5.93
N ARG A 30 -18.69 -14.42 7.12
CA ARG A 30 -19.50 -13.34 7.70
C ARG A 30 -18.62 -12.27 8.32
N GLN A 31 -17.50 -12.66 8.91
CA GLN A 31 -16.55 -11.76 9.56
C GLN A 31 -15.60 -11.07 8.56
N PHE A 32 -15.38 -11.67 7.39
CA PHE A 32 -14.42 -11.17 6.39
C PHE A 32 -14.59 -9.69 6.07
N GLY A 33 -15.80 -9.26 5.73
CA GLY A 33 -16.07 -7.87 5.34
C GLY A 33 -15.66 -6.87 6.42
N PRO A 34 -16.26 -6.93 7.62
CA PRO A 34 -15.95 -6.03 8.73
C PRO A 34 -14.47 -6.06 9.15
N VAL A 35 -13.89 -7.25 9.31
CA VAL A 35 -12.49 -7.41 9.74
C VAL A 35 -11.54 -6.83 8.68
N PHE A 36 -11.81 -7.11 7.40
CA PHE A 36 -11.01 -6.56 6.31
C PHE A 36 -11.08 -5.03 6.29
N MET A 37 -12.26 -4.41 6.42
CA MET A 37 -12.37 -2.94 6.40
C MET A 37 -11.61 -2.28 7.55
N ASN A 38 -11.72 -2.81 8.77
CA ASN A 38 -11.00 -2.27 9.94
C ASN A 38 -9.47 -2.41 9.79
N LEU A 39 -9.00 -3.58 9.36
CA LEU A 39 -7.58 -3.80 9.04
C LEU A 39 -7.11 -2.82 7.96
N PHE A 40 -7.91 -2.69 6.91
CA PHE A 40 -7.58 -1.85 5.77
C PHE A 40 -7.46 -0.37 6.20
N GLU A 41 -8.34 0.11 7.07
CA GLU A 41 -8.34 1.49 7.60
C GLU A 41 -7.11 1.76 8.46
N THR A 42 -6.82 0.84 9.38
CA THR A 42 -5.66 0.91 10.27
C THR A 42 -4.37 0.97 9.45
N GLN A 43 -4.24 0.10 8.44
CA GLN A 43 -3.03 0.04 7.64
C GLN A 43 -2.89 1.27 6.74
N PHE A 44 -3.97 1.81 6.17
CA PHE A 44 -3.91 3.04 5.36
C PHE A 44 -3.53 4.26 6.21
N THR A 45 -3.99 4.33 7.45
CA THR A 45 -3.54 5.34 8.41
C THR A 45 -2.03 5.26 8.65
N ARG A 46 -1.49 4.04 8.83
CA ARG A 46 -0.03 3.81 8.96
C ARG A 46 0.73 4.19 7.69
N VAL A 47 0.16 3.94 6.50
CA VAL A 47 0.76 4.41 5.22
C VAL A 47 0.89 5.93 5.20
N ILE A 48 -0.15 6.65 5.62
CA ILE A 48 -0.12 8.12 5.67
C ILE A 48 0.94 8.60 6.68
N GLN A 49 1.00 8.00 7.87
CA GLN A 49 2.02 8.31 8.88
C GLN A 49 3.44 8.04 8.36
N MET A 50 3.66 6.91 7.67
CA MET A 50 4.93 6.63 6.98
C MET A 50 5.25 7.73 5.98
N CYS A 51 4.30 8.13 5.11
CA CYS A 51 4.53 9.16 4.11
C CYS A 51 4.97 10.49 4.77
N LYS A 52 4.30 10.91 5.84
CA LYS A 52 4.63 12.12 6.62
C LYS A 52 5.99 12.06 7.31
N SER A 53 6.57 10.88 7.46
CA SER A 53 7.89 10.71 8.09
C SER A 53 9.04 10.97 7.11
N PHE A 54 8.78 11.00 5.80
CA PHE A 54 9.79 11.37 4.81
C PHE A 54 9.85 12.90 4.70
N ALA A 55 11.01 13.48 5.02
CA ALA A 55 11.25 14.91 4.84
C ALA A 55 11.01 15.34 3.38
N THR A 56 11.42 14.46 2.46
CA THR A 56 11.20 14.65 1.03
C THR A 56 9.72 14.65 0.66
N PHE A 57 8.91 13.76 1.23
CA PHE A 57 7.47 13.74 0.95
C PHE A 57 6.80 15.01 1.47
N ASN A 58 7.21 15.50 2.63
CA ASN A 58 6.69 16.75 3.21
C ASN A 58 6.99 17.98 2.35
N SER A 59 8.07 17.96 1.57
CA SER A 59 8.42 19.05 0.63
C SER A 59 7.63 19.06 -0.68
N ILE A 60 6.86 18.01 -0.97
CA ILE A 60 5.98 17.92 -2.15
C ILE A 60 4.72 18.77 -1.91
N ASN A 61 4.14 19.33 -2.97
CA ASN A 61 2.88 20.04 -2.88
C ASN A 61 1.70 19.10 -2.53
N GLU A 62 0.60 19.65 -2.02
CA GLU A 62 -0.52 18.84 -1.52
C GLU A 62 -1.22 18.01 -2.62
N CYS A 63 -1.34 18.54 -3.83
CA CYS A 63 -1.95 17.83 -4.96
C CYS A 63 -1.13 16.59 -5.36
N ASP A 64 0.18 16.72 -5.43
CA ASP A 64 1.10 15.63 -5.73
C ASP A 64 1.17 14.63 -4.57
N LYS A 65 1.19 15.08 -3.30
CA LYS A 65 1.10 14.19 -2.12
C LYS A 65 -0.14 13.31 -2.17
N LEU A 66 -1.31 13.91 -2.43
CA LEU A 66 -2.57 13.20 -2.55
C LEU A 66 -2.53 12.20 -3.71
N THR A 67 -2.03 12.62 -4.87
CA THR A 67 -1.87 11.77 -6.05
C THR A 67 -0.99 10.55 -5.78
N LEU A 68 0.13 10.74 -5.07
CA LEU A 68 1.03 9.64 -4.69
C LEU A 68 0.38 8.69 -3.68
N ILE A 69 -0.33 9.20 -2.67
CA ILE A 69 -1.02 8.37 -1.67
C ILE A 69 -2.13 7.56 -2.34
N LYS A 70 -3.00 8.20 -3.13
CA LYS A 70 -4.11 7.53 -3.83
C LYS A 70 -3.63 6.40 -4.75
N GLY A 71 -2.57 6.64 -5.51
CA GLY A 71 -1.99 5.61 -6.38
C GLY A 71 -1.15 4.57 -5.62
N GLY A 72 -0.50 4.95 -4.53
CA GLY A 72 0.53 4.17 -3.85
C GLY A 72 0.01 3.31 -2.69
N ALA A 73 -1.05 3.72 -2.00
CA ALA A 73 -1.42 3.14 -0.71
C ALA A 73 -1.73 1.64 -0.77
N PHE A 74 -2.42 1.16 -1.81
CA PHE A 74 -2.65 -0.27 -2.03
C PHE A 74 -1.36 -1.07 -2.29
N ASN A 75 -0.41 -0.48 -3.03
CA ASN A 75 0.87 -1.10 -3.30
C ASN A 75 1.68 -1.24 -2.00
N VAL A 76 1.74 -0.18 -1.20
CA VAL A 76 2.39 -0.19 0.11
C VAL A 76 1.71 -1.19 1.04
N PHE A 77 0.39 -1.11 1.19
CA PHE A 77 -0.40 -2.03 2.02
C PHE A 77 -0.07 -3.49 1.68
N THR A 78 -0.16 -3.86 0.40
CA THR A 78 0.06 -5.23 -0.05
C THR A 78 1.51 -5.67 0.20
N MET A 79 2.50 -4.82 -0.09
CA MET A 79 3.91 -5.11 0.19
C MET A 79 4.16 -5.37 1.67
N ARG A 80 3.52 -4.61 2.57
CA ARG A 80 3.66 -4.78 4.02
C ARG A 80 3.07 -6.09 4.55
N THR A 81 2.16 -6.73 3.81
CA THR A 81 1.61 -8.04 4.21
C THR A 81 2.52 -9.22 3.90
N VAL A 82 3.55 -9.04 3.06
CA VAL A 82 4.42 -10.12 2.57
C VAL A 82 5.10 -10.90 3.70
N PRO A 83 5.73 -10.27 4.72
CA PRO A 83 6.38 -10.99 5.81
C PRO A 83 5.42 -11.84 6.66
N TYR A 84 4.13 -11.51 6.62
CA TYR A 84 3.10 -12.12 7.46
C TYR A 84 2.31 -13.21 6.71
N TYR A 85 2.65 -13.48 5.45
CA TYR A 85 2.01 -14.52 4.65
C TYR A 85 2.64 -15.89 4.93
N ASP A 86 1.83 -16.82 5.42
CA ASP A 86 2.20 -18.21 5.55
C ASP A 86 1.87 -18.98 4.26
N ARG A 87 2.92 -19.35 3.51
CA ARG A 87 2.80 -20.15 2.28
C ARG A 87 2.23 -21.54 2.50
N THR A 88 2.48 -22.15 3.67
CA THR A 88 2.04 -23.50 4.00
C THR A 88 0.55 -23.53 4.26
N ASN A 89 0.08 -22.56 5.06
CA ASN A 89 -1.33 -22.45 5.41
C ASN A 89 -2.15 -21.63 4.40
N HIS A 90 -1.49 -20.98 3.44
CA HIS A 90 -2.08 -20.04 2.49
C HIS A 90 -2.92 -18.94 3.17
N ALA A 91 -2.38 -18.36 4.25
CA ALA A 91 -3.11 -17.40 5.08
C ALA A 91 -2.17 -16.35 5.69
N TRP A 92 -2.74 -15.21 6.07
CA TRP A 92 -2.06 -14.24 6.92
C TRP A 92 -2.46 -14.45 8.37
N THR A 93 -1.51 -14.24 9.29
CA THR A 93 -1.78 -14.18 10.72
C THR A 93 -1.59 -12.75 11.17
N ILE A 94 -2.67 -12.07 11.55
CA ILE A 94 -2.66 -10.63 11.82
C ILE A 94 -3.15 -10.36 13.24
N THR A 95 -2.44 -9.50 13.96
CA THR A 95 -2.81 -9.06 15.30
C THR A 95 -3.75 -7.85 15.18
N LEU A 96 -5.03 -7.98 15.57
CA LEU A 96 -6.02 -6.90 15.47
C LEU A 96 -5.84 -5.85 16.57
N ASN A 97 -5.48 -6.30 17.77
CA ASN A 97 -5.26 -5.49 18.97
C ASN A 97 -4.28 -6.23 19.91
N ASN A 98 -3.95 -5.64 21.06
CA ASN A 98 -3.05 -6.25 22.05
C ASN A 98 -3.58 -7.55 22.68
N GLU A 99 -4.69 -8.10 22.22
CA GLU A 99 -5.41 -9.21 22.85
C GLU A 99 -5.87 -10.30 21.86
N SER A 100 -5.85 -10.06 20.54
CA SER A 100 -6.41 -10.99 19.55
C SER A 100 -5.63 -11.05 18.23
N THR A 101 -5.54 -12.27 17.72
CA THR A 101 -4.95 -12.59 16.42
C THR A 101 -6.00 -13.27 15.55
N VAL A 102 -6.02 -12.97 14.26
CA VAL A 102 -6.92 -13.59 13.30
C VAL A 102 -6.15 -14.20 12.15
N MET A 103 -6.65 -15.32 11.64
CA MET A 103 -6.14 -15.97 10.44
C MET A 103 -7.01 -15.61 9.24
N PHE A 104 -6.39 -15.07 8.21
CA PHE A 104 -7.03 -14.56 7.02
C PHE A 104 -6.65 -15.44 5.82
N ASP A 105 -7.51 -16.40 5.46
CA ASP A 105 -7.21 -17.34 4.37
C ASP A 105 -7.19 -16.61 3.00
N LEU A 106 -6.19 -16.91 2.16
CA LEU A 106 -6.09 -16.36 0.80
C LEU A 106 -7.35 -16.59 -0.04
N LYS A 107 -8.04 -17.71 0.16
CA LYS A 107 -9.27 -18.05 -0.58
C LYS A 107 -10.41 -17.04 -0.36
N LEU A 108 -10.40 -16.29 0.75
CA LEU A 108 -11.46 -15.31 1.05
C LEU A 108 -11.47 -14.17 0.02
N PHE A 109 -10.33 -13.88 -0.61
CA PHE A 109 -10.20 -12.88 -1.67
C PHE A 109 -10.90 -13.26 -2.99
N LYS A 110 -11.39 -14.51 -3.14
CA LYS A 110 -12.24 -14.91 -4.28
C LYS A 110 -13.59 -14.17 -4.31
N ARG A 111 -13.97 -13.53 -3.19
CA ARG A 111 -15.23 -12.79 -3.06
C ARG A 111 -15.18 -11.40 -3.67
N PHE A 112 -13.98 -10.88 -3.95
CA PHE A 112 -13.89 -9.61 -4.66
C PHE A 112 -14.43 -9.78 -6.08
N PRO A 113 -15.20 -8.80 -6.60
CA PRO A 113 -15.80 -8.89 -7.92
C PRO A 113 -14.77 -8.87 -9.06
N THR A 114 -13.54 -8.44 -8.78
CA THR A 114 -12.44 -8.40 -9.76
C THR A 114 -11.46 -9.56 -9.54
N ASN A 115 -10.39 -9.61 -10.34
CA ASN A 115 -9.41 -10.69 -10.32
C ASN A 115 -8.40 -10.61 -9.14
N VAL A 116 -8.78 -10.00 -8.00
CA VAL A 116 -7.90 -9.83 -6.82
C VAL A 116 -7.24 -11.14 -6.42
N PHE A 117 -8.01 -12.22 -6.24
CA PHE A 117 -7.47 -13.52 -5.83
C PHE A 117 -6.37 -14.03 -6.78
N VAL A 118 -6.59 -13.93 -8.10
CA VAL A 118 -5.65 -14.41 -9.12
C VAL A 118 -4.36 -13.59 -9.09
N TRP A 119 -4.48 -12.27 -9.06
CA TRP A 119 -3.34 -11.37 -9.05
C TRP A 119 -2.58 -11.41 -7.73
N LEU A 120 -3.27 -11.57 -6.60
CA LEU A 120 -2.66 -11.72 -5.28
C LEU A 120 -1.86 -13.02 -5.18
N LYS A 121 -2.43 -14.14 -5.64
CA LYS A 121 -1.70 -15.40 -5.73
C LYS A 121 -0.48 -15.29 -6.66
N LYS A 122 -0.63 -14.63 -7.81
CA LYS A 122 0.48 -14.40 -8.75
C LYS A 122 1.59 -13.55 -8.15
N PHE A 123 1.23 -12.48 -7.43
CA PHE A 123 2.17 -11.61 -6.73
C PHE A 123 2.97 -12.37 -5.66
N LEU A 124 2.28 -13.09 -4.77
CA LEU A 124 2.91 -13.89 -3.71
C LEU A 124 3.85 -14.96 -4.28
N ASN A 125 3.49 -15.57 -5.41
CA ASN A 125 4.35 -16.54 -6.10
C ASN A 125 5.58 -15.92 -6.80
N GLN A 126 5.56 -14.61 -7.09
CA GLN A 126 6.69 -13.93 -7.74
C GLN A 126 7.74 -13.44 -6.75
N ILE A 127 7.34 -13.18 -5.50
CA ILE A 127 8.27 -12.92 -4.42
C ILE A 127 8.91 -14.25 -4.05
N ASP A 128 10.24 -14.33 -4.10
CA ASP A 128 10.98 -15.50 -3.62
C ASP A 128 11.00 -15.49 -2.09
N GLN A 129 11.02 -16.69 -1.49
CA GLN A 129 11.02 -16.86 -0.04
C GLN A 129 12.17 -16.12 0.65
N GLU A 130 13.31 -15.95 -0.03
CA GLU A 130 14.45 -15.18 0.49
C GLU A 130 14.16 -13.70 0.73
N TRP A 131 13.14 -13.12 0.07
CA TRP A 131 12.78 -11.71 0.22
C TRP A 131 11.64 -11.49 1.21
N GLU A 132 10.90 -12.54 1.57
CA GLU A 132 9.78 -12.42 2.52
C GLU A 132 10.25 -11.96 3.91
N THR A 133 11.49 -12.29 4.26
CA THR A 133 12.13 -11.90 5.53
C THR A 133 13.18 -10.81 5.37
N ASP A 134 13.47 -10.38 4.14
CA ASP A 134 14.43 -9.30 3.85
C ASP A 134 13.75 -7.94 3.93
N ILE A 135 13.64 -7.42 5.16
CA ILE A 135 12.97 -6.16 5.46
C ILE A 135 13.59 -5.00 4.67
N ILE A 136 14.90 -5.04 4.39
CA ILE A 136 15.58 -3.97 3.64
C ILE A 136 15.07 -3.95 2.19
N VAL A 137 14.96 -5.11 1.55
CA VAL A 137 14.38 -5.22 0.20
C VAL A 137 12.93 -4.73 0.20
N LEU A 138 12.10 -5.19 1.14
CA LEU A 138 10.68 -4.84 1.19
C LEU A 138 10.46 -3.34 1.45
N ASP A 139 11.24 -2.74 2.33
CA ASP A 139 11.17 -1.30 2.62
C ASP A 139 11.63 -0.47 1.42
N LEU A 140 12.69 -0.89 0.72
CA LEU A 140 13.14 -0.22 -0.50
C LEU A 140 12.10 -0.32 -1.62
N LEU A 141 11.50 -1.50 -1.82
CA LEU A 141 10.40 -1.67 -2.77
C LEU A 141 9.20 -0.80 -2.41
N THR A 142 8.87 -0.69 -1.12
CA THR A 142 7.81 0.18 -0.60
C THR A 142 8.05 1.64 -1.01
N ALA A 143 9.27 2.15 -0.84
CA ALA A 143 9.61 3.50 -1.27
C ALA A 143 9.55 3.67 -2.79
N ILE A 144 10.01 2.67 -3.56
CA ILE A 144 9.99 2.70 -5.04
C ILE A 144 8.55 2.78 -5.57
N VAL A 145 7.60 2.05 -4.99
CA VAL A 145 6.19 2.09 -5.43
C VAL A 145 5.44 3.32 -4.97
N LEU A 146 5.84 3.90 -3.82
CA LEU A 146 5.30 5.15 -3.31
C LEU A 146 5.69 6.32 -4.21
N PHE A 147 6.99 6.49 -4.48
CA PHE A 147 7.50 7.55 -5.35
C PHE A 147 7.42 7.15 -6.82
N ASN A 148 6.22 6.83 -7.32
CA ASN A 148 6.03 6.46 -8.72
C ASN A 148 5.76 7.72 -9.59
N PRO A 149 6.64 8.10 -10.53
CA PRO A 149 6.44 9.28 -11.38
C PRO A 149 5.39 9.08 -12.48
N ASP A 150 4.97 7.85 -12.74
CA ASP A 150 4.00 7.51 -13.78
C ASP A 150 2.54 7.74 -13.32
N ARG A 151 2.33 8.25 -12.11
CA ARG A 151 0.98 8.56 -11.63
C ARG A 151 0.35 9.67 -12.50
N PRO A 152 -0.94 9.52 -12.86
CA PRO A 152 -1.64 10.58 -13.58
C PRO A 152 -1.73 11.83 -12.70
N ASN A 153 -1.80 13.01 -13.33
CA ASN A 153 -2.00 14.30 -12.64
C ASN A 153 -0.87 14.76 -11.70
N LEU A 154 0.30 14.11 -11.72
CA LEU A 154 1.47 14.67 -11.05
C LEU A 154 1.98 15.92 -11.78
N GLU A 155 2.16 17.01 -11.03
CA GLU A 155 2.76 18.26 -11.48
C GLU A 155 4.29 18.13 -11.52
N HIS A 156 4.90 17.63 -10.44
CA HIS A 156 6.36 17.58 -10.27
C HIS A 156 6.95 16.19 -10.53
N LYS A 157 6.62 15.58 -11.68
CA LYS A 157 7.07 14.22 -12.06
C LYS A 157 8.57 14.01 -11.97
N ASN A 158 9.37 15.00 -12.37
CA ASN A 158 10.83 14.90 -12.33
C ASN A 158 11.38 14.78 -10.90
N PHE A 159 10.77 15.50 -9.96
CA PHE A 159 11.15 15.40 -8.55
C PHE A 159 10.82 14.01 -8.01
N VAL A 160 9.60 13.51 -8.26
CA VAL A 160 9.19 12.16 -7.85
C VAL A 160 10.11 11.09 -8.46
N LYS A 161 10.44 11.21 -9.76
CA LYS A 161 11.36 10.30 -10.45
C LYS A 161 12.75 10.31 -9.83
N LEU A 162 13.27 11.47 -9.44
CA LEU A 162 14.55 11.57 -8.74
C LEU A 162 14.52 10.78 -7.42
N GLN A 163 13.44 10.91 -6.64
CA GLN A 163 13.28 10.16 -5.40
C GLN A 163 13.19 8.65 -5.65
N GLN A 164 12.41 8.23 -6.64
CA GLN A 164 12.34 6.83 -7.04
C GLN A 164 13.71 6.25 -7.39
N ASN A 165 14.47 6.97 -8.22
CA ASN A 165 15.79 6.56 -8.68
C ASN A 165 16.77 6.37 -7.52
N ILE A 166 16.70 7.21 -6.48
CA ILE A 166 17.52 7.06 -5.27
C ILE A 166 17.23 5.71 -4.61
N TYR A 167 15.97 5.34 -4.40
CA TYR A 167 15.62 4.05 -3.77
C TYR A 167 15.92 2.85 -4.68
N MET A 168 15.74 2.98 -6.00
CA MET A 168 16.16 1.94 -6.97
C MET A 168 17.67 1.72 -6.93
N TYR A 169 18.46 2.79 -6.85
CA TYR A 169 19.91 2.70 -6.74
C TYR A 169 20.35 2.07 -5.41
N LEU A 170 19.71 2.44 -4.29
CA LEU A 170 19.96 1.81 -2.99
C LEU A 170 19.66 0.30 -3.02
N LEU A 171 18.57 -0.11 -3.69
CA LEU A 171 18.24 -1.52 -3.89
C LEU A 171 19.31 -2.25 -4.72
N GLN A 172 19.76 -1.66 -5.82
CA GLN A 172 20.85 -2.24 -6.64
C GLN A 172 22.11 -2.44 -5.81
N ARG A 173 22.50 -1.45 -5.01
CA ARG A 173 23.68 -1.54 -4.14
C ARG A 173 23.53 -2.59 -3.06
N TYR A 174 22.37 -2.64 -2.41
CA TYR A 174 22.09 -3.66 -1.39
C TYR A 174 22.24 -5.07 -1.98
N LEU A 175 21.65 -5.30 -3.16
CA LEU A 175 21.74 -6.58 -3.86
C LEU A 175 23.17 -6.88 -4.32
N ALA A 176 23.94 -5.90 -4.78
CA ALA A 176 25.34 -6.11 -5.17
C ALA A 176 26.24 -6.49 -4.00
N VAL A 177 25.98 -5.97 -2.80
CA VAL A 177 26.70 -6.37 -1.58
C VAL A 177 26.27 -7.77 -1.13
N ARG A 178 24.98 -8.09 -1.23
CA ARG A 178 24.41 -9.37 -0.82
C ARG A 178 24.81 -10.52 -1.73
N TYR A 179 24.72 -10.32 -3.04
CA TYR A 179 25.06 -11.30 -4.06
C TYR A 179 26.39 -10.88 -4.67
N GLN A 180 27.47 -11.55 -4.28
CA GLN A 180 28.86 -11.27 -4.70
C GLN A 180 29.09 -11.41 -6.23
N SER A 181 28.05 -11.76 -6.99
CA SER A 181 28.00 -11.82 -8.45
C SER A 181 27.18 -10.66 -9.01
N GLN A 182 27.81 -9.86 -9.88
CA GLN A 182 27.14 -8.74 -10.57
C GLN A 182 25.97 -9.21 -11.45
N THR A 183 26.13 -10.37 -12.10
CA THR A 183 25.08 -10.94 -12.94
C THR A 183 23.88 -11.35 -12.10
N GLU A 184 24.12 -12.03 -10.98
CA GLU A 184 23.07 -12.49 -10.08
C GLU A 184 22.32 -11.30 -9.46
N SER A 185 23.03 -10.32 -8.91
CA SER A 185 22.41 -9.12 -8.32
C SER A 185 21.54 -8.37 -9.32
N THR A 186 22.00 -8.25 -10.58
CA THR A 186 21.24 -7.61 -11.67
C THR A 186 19.97 -8.40 -12.00
N LEU A 187 20.05 -9.72 -12.10
CA LEU A 187 18.88 -10.57 -12.35
C LEU A 187 17.85 -10.47 -11.22
N LYS A 188 18.30 -10.47 -9.96
CA LYS A 188 17.45 -10.28 -8.78
C LYS A 188 16.76 -8.91 -8.80
N PHE A 189 17.51 -7.85 -9.11
CA PHE A 189 16.96 -6.50 -9.25
C PHE A 189 15.85 -6.43 -10.30
N VAL A 190 16.10 -6.96 -11.51
CA VAL A 190 15.09 -6.99 -12.59
C VAL A 190 13.86 -7.80 -12.18
N LYS A 191 14.05 -8.94 -11.50
CA LYS A 191 12.93 -9.77 -11.01
C LYS A 191 12.06 -9.01 -10.01
N LEU A 192 12.68 -8.31 -9.05
CA LEU A 192 11.97 -7.48 -8.07
C LEU A 192 11.19 -6.35 -8.75
N LEU A 193 11.77 -5.66 -9.74
CA LEU A 193 11.04 -4.63 -10.50
C LEU A 193 9.86 -5.20 -11.31
N ASN A 194 10.00 -6.39 -11.87
CA ASN A 194 8.90 -7.06 -12.56
C ASN A 194 7.79 -7.48 -11.59
N CYS A 195 8.13 -7.83 -10.34
CA CYS A 195 7.15 -8.07 -9.29
C CYS A 195 6.30 -6.82 -9.01
N LEU A 196 6.91 -5.63 -9.03
CA LEU A 196 6.18 -4.36 -8.86
C LEU A 196 5.14 -4.10 -9.96
N LYS A 197 5.35 -4.60 -11.18
CA LYS A 197 4.36 -4.50 -12.26
C LYS A 197 3.12 -5.33 -11.96
N VAL A 198 3.31 -6.54 -11.43
CA VAL A 198 2.20 -7.42 -11.00
C VAL A 198 1.47 -6.82 -9.81
N LEU A 199 2.22 -6.23 -8.87
CA LEU A 199 1.66 -5.49 -7.74
C LEU A 199 0.77 -4.32 -8.17
N ASN A 200 1.19 -3.54 -9.17
CA ASN A 200 0.35 -2.44 -9.68
C ASN A 200 -1.01 -2.94 -10.19
N VAL A 201 -1.02 -4.03 -10.99
CA VAL A 201 -2.27 -4.61 -11.49
C VAL A 201 -3.14 -5.14 -10.34
N LEU A 202 -2.52 -5.77 -9.34
CA LEU A 202 -3.23 -6.23 -8.13
C LEU A 202 -3.86 -5.05 -7.38
N SER A 203 -3.10 -3.98 -7.16
CA SER A 203 -3.57 -2.77 -6.48
C SER A 203 -4.73 -2.11 -7.22
N ASP A 204 -4.71 -2.07 -8.55
CA ASP A 204 -5.83 -1.58 -9.34
C ASP A 204 -7.08 -2.46 -9.19
N ASN A 205 -6.93 -3.79 -9.18
CA ASN A 205 -8.05 -4.70 -8.93
C ASN A 205 -8.61 -4.53 -7.51
N LEU A 206 -7.74 -4.36 -6.50
CA LEU A 206 -8.17 -4.09 -5.12
C LEU A 206 -8.93 -2.76 -5.02
N ARG A 207 -8.40 -1.69 -5.62
CA ARG A 207 -9.05 -0.37 -5.66
C ARG A 207 -10.43 -0.44 -6.29
N LEU A 208 -10.51 -0.97 -7.51
CA LEU A 208 -11.79 -1.13 -8.24
C LEU A 208 -12.78 -1.96 -7.42
N SER A 209 -12.34 -3.01 -6.76
CA SER A 209 -13.23 -3.85 -5.95
C SER A 209 -13.81 -3.14 -4.73
N MET A 210 -13.12 -2.12 -4.21
CA MET A 210 -13.57 -1.32 -3.08
C MET A 210 -14.54 -0.22 -3.52
N GLU A 211 -14.41 0.30 -4.75
CA GLU A 211 -15.36 1.25 -5.35
C GLU A 211 -16.76 0.67 -5.55
N TYR A 212 -16.91 -0.66 -5.68
CA TYR A 212 -18.21 -1.34 -5.80
C TYR A 212 -18.92 -1.58 -4.46
N LYS A 213 -18.29 -1.28 -3.32
CA LYS A 213 -18.93 -1.44 -2.02
C LYS A 213 -19.91 -0.29 -1.76
N ASP A 214 -20.93 -0.58 -0.97
CA ASP A 214 -21.85 0.42 -0.45
C ASP A 214 -21.06 1.52 0.29
N PRO A 215 -21.12 2.79 -0.15
CA PRO A 215 -20.40 3.90 0.47
C PRO A 215 -20.63 4.03 1.97
N ASP A 216 -21.80 3.65 2.48
CA ASP A 216 -22.14 3.74 3.90
C ASP A 216 -21.28 2.82 4.78
N HIS A 217 -20.69 1.79 4.19
CA HIS A 217 -19.85 0.80 4.86
C HIS A 217 -18.35 1.04 4.62
N VAL A 218 -17.97 2.17 4.00
CA VAL A 218 -16.59 2.55 3.73
C VAL A 218 -16.18 3.67 4.70
N PRO A 219 -15.11 3.49 5.49
CA PRO A 219 -14.62 4.53 6.39
C PRO A 219 -14.30 5.86 5.67
N PRO A 220 -14.48 7.03 6.31
CA PRO A 220 -14.29 8.34 5.67
C PRO A 220 -12.92 8.51 5.01
N LEU A 221 -11.84 8.12 5.70
CA LEU A 221 -10.48 8.17 5.16
C LEU A 221 -10.36 7.41 3.83
N MET A 222 -11.04 6.27 3.72
CA MET A 222 -11.02 5.49 2.49
C MET A 222 -11.86 6.12 1.39
N LYS A 223 -12.98 6.76 1.72
CA LYS A 223 -13.78 7.48 0.72
C LYS A 223 -12.92 8.52 0.02
N ASP A 224 -12.11 9.25 0.78
CA ASP A 224 -11.19 10.26 0.24
C ASP A 224 -10.08 9.65 -0.62
N ILE A 225 -9.48 8.54 -0.18
CA ILE A 225 -8.38 7.88 -0.91
C ILE A 225 -8.88 7.15 -2.17
N LEU A 226 -10.12 6.65 -2.15
CA LEU A 226 -10.75 5.91 -3.24
C LEU A 226 -11.58 6.82 -4.16
N ASP A 227 -11.69 8.11 -3.87
CA ASP A 227 -12.58 9.04 -4.58
C ASP A 227 -14.05 8.58 -4.62
N ILE A 228 -14.51 7.92 -3.54
CA ILE A 228 -15.90 7.48 -3.38
C ILE A 228 -16.73 8.70 -2.95
N ASN A 229 -17.28 9.40 -3.93
CA ASN A 229 -18.23 10.48 -3.68
C ASN A 229 -19.59 9.88 -3.29
N GLU A 230 -20.14 10.31 -2.16
CA GLU A 230 -21.57 10.10 -1.86
C GLU A 230 -22.37 10.66 -3.02
N LYS A 231 -23.25 9.84 -3.62
CA LYS A 231 -24.16 10.31 -4.66
C LYS A 231 -24.90 11.54 -4.12
N ARG A 232 -24.60 12.73 -4.66
CA ARG A 232 -25.51 13.87 -4.56
C ARG A 232 -26.82 13.45 -5.23
N SER A 233 -27.78 13.00 -4.42
CA SER A 233 -29.17 12.91 -4.84
C SER A 233 -29.57 14.27 -5.40
N GLY A 234 -30.06 14.29 -6.63
CA GLY A 234 -30.33 15.50 -7.37
C GLY A 234 -31.40 16.38 -6.72
N ASN A 235 -31.28 17.69 -6.94
CA ASN A 235 -32.39 18.51 -7.39
C ASN A 235 -31.87 19.73 -8.16
N THR A 236 -32.37 19.83 -9.39
CA THR A 236 -32.66 21.00 -10.24
C THR A 236 -31.75 22.25 -10.21
N CYS A 237 -31.38 22.63 -11.43
CA CYS A 237 -30.94 23.94 -11.89
C CYS A 237 -31.77 25.13 -11.34
N ASP A 238 -31.06 26.17 -10.87
CA ASP A 238 -31.30 27.58 -11.24
C ASP A 238 -30.18 28.49 -10.75
N GLY A 239 -29.79 29.46 -11.60
CA GLY A 239 -29.44 30.84 -11.21
C GLY A 239 -28.12 31.13 -10.48
N CYS A 240 -27.24 31.84 -11.19
CA CYS A 240 -26.10 32.65 -10.72
C CYS A 240 -26.10 33.14 -9.26
N ALA A 241 -25.03 32.88 -8.52
CA ALA A 241 -24.22 33.86 -7.75
C ALA A 241 -23.16 33.12 -6.91
N GLY A 242 -22.01 33.75 -6.69
CA GLY A 242 -20.81 33.15 -6.13
C GLY A 242 -20.99 32.37 -4.83
N ALA A 243 -20.28 31.25 -4.74
CA ALA A 243 -20.00 30.59 -3.47
C ALA A 243 -18.64 29.89 -3.56
N THR A 244 -17.77 30.27 -2.64
CA THR A 244 -16.49 29.71 -2.27
C THR A 244 -16.57 28.18 -2.16
N VAL A 245 -15.76 27.46 -2.93
CA VAL A 245 -15.56 26.01 -2.73
C VAL A 245 -14.59 25.84 -1.57
N THR A 246 -15.11 25.70 -0.36
CA THR A 246 -14.34 25.19 0.78
C THR A 246 -14.11 23.70 0.60
N SER A 247 -12.96 23.34 0.05
CA SER A 247 -12.34 22.02 0.26
C SER A 247 -11.89 21.93 1.71
N ASN A 248 -12.79 21.52 2.60
CA ASN A 248 -12.45 21.16 3.97
C ASN A 248 -12.89 19.72 4.21
N ASN A 249 -11.90 18.82 4.33
CA ASN A 249 -11.84 17.74 5.34
C ASN A 249 -10.89 16.59 4.98
N ILE A 250 -9.83 16.84 4.22
CA ILE A 250 -8.58 16.12 4.47
C ILE A 250 -7.69 17.06 5.27
N VAL A 251 -7.92 17.13 6.59
CA VAL A 251 -6.90 17.72 7.47
C VAL A 251 -5.79 16.70 7.59
N VAL A 252 -4.87 16.77 6.62
CA VAL A 252 -3.56 16.13 6.70
C VAL A 252 -2.80 16.81 7.84
N PHE A 253 -2.90 16.28 9.06
CA PHE A 253 -1.99 16.64 10.17
C PHE A 253 -0.65 15.93 10.03
#